data_AF-A0A2X4RV33-F1
#
_entry.id   AF-A0A2X4RV33-F1
#
_cell.length_a   1.000
_cell.length_b   1.000
_cell.length_c   1.000
_cell.angle_alpha   90.00
_cell.angle_beta   90.00
_cell.angle_gamma   90.00
#
_symmetry.space_group_name_H-M   'P 1'
#
loop_
_entity.id
_entity.type
_entity.pdbx_description
1 polymer ?
#
loop_
_entity_poly.entity_id
_entity_poly.type
_entity_poly.pdbx_seq_one_letter_code
_entity_poly.pdbx_strand_id
1 'polypeptide(L)'
;MGGAFSYASFSRAKGRAGGWGVGQKVGDLTQEELAELVSFVPTSLNNGTAIPDFPSAQQRAELVRRTAVFALTPEADKWVTMVSVPAGLDATGRGGNVFTYTTVTRTGTPPAPSTVLYSPDVPAPFSIYEVDKVQIPEGIAARGPLHSDVLLDEFLDGEFRQPEKLPAPFKSVTPNPDSTFNRELVSAMATVLNSRNGLVILVVPDNQAALWIAATAREVGEDGFGFSTFERAAAINEFPLSTSTMIVVPPSEKQRLADTAISGNPVVFVLGEALPDVSAYERTSDEKETTTAEPEAPAAQEAAPFGAPSFGSSPFAGGGDPAAPFPPNPLAASHPREEQLSPSDDGLPLNAASDNPFAAGAAGAAMASAGAGPDRETSTSTAPSFTSAEPAPELATATVTPGTQLGSNATVPALSTEEYQKLITFDARWWIEYLDTHRGRSIQLAYLDKSTLGDGLDKLLMSAIIASWVFYFPRDFTLLAEDALRPWENRDLEHIAHLTADHFVNAFHLENCERYATGRVAMVLDAVAQLLAERSVRHQQHHPGWQNRGQGQGRGTGL
;
A
#
# COMPACT_ATOMS: atom_id res chain seq x y z
N MET A 1 -24.41 2.98 11.66
CA MET A 1 -23.99 2.91 10.25
C MET A 1 -22.74 3.74 10.11
N GLY A 2 -21.79 3.26 9.32
CA GLY A 2 -20.53 3.95 9.03
C GLY A 2 -20.49 4.39 7.58
N GLY A 3 -19.30 4.60 7.08
CA GLY A 3 -19.05 4.74 5.66
C GLY A 3 -17.56 4.87 5.37
N ALA A 4 -17.20 4.72 4.10
CA ALA A 4 -15.84 4.68 3.65
C ALA A 4 -15.61 5.48 2.37
N PHE A 5 -14.39 5.92 2.14
CA PHE A 5 -13.97 6.55 0.89
C PHE A 5 -12.53 6.21 0.52
N SER A 6 -12.19 6.40 -0.76
CA SER A 6 -10.80 6.37 -1.24
C SER A 6 -10.33 7.75 -1.68
N TYR A 7 -9.05 8.05 -1.49
CA TYR A 7 -8.39 9.27 -1.97
C TYR A 7 -7.00 8.94 -2.51
N ALA A 8 -6.69 9.44 -3.70
CA ALA A 8 -5.44 9.21 -4.44
C ALA A 8 -5.33 10.22 -5.60
N SER A 9 -4.28 10.12 -6.40
CA SER A 9 -4.25 10.70 -7.75
C SER A 9 -4.82 9.71 -8.77
N PHE A 10 -5.81 10.15 -9.56
CA PHE A 10 -6.59 9.33 -10.49
C PHE A 10 -6.56 9.87 -11.93
N SER A 11 -6.76 9.00 -12.93
CA SER A 11 -6.82 9.41 -14.33
C SER A 11 -8.00 10.32 -14.63
N ARG A 12 -7.88 11.10 -15.71
CA ARG A 12 -9.00 11.85 -16.27
C ARG A 12 -10.01 10.89 -16.91
N ALA A 13 -11.27 10.96 -16.48
CA ALA A 13 -12.37 10.16 -17.01
C ALA A 13 -13.57 11.05 -17.40
N LYS A 14 -14.61 10.47 -18.02
CA LYS A 14 -15.88 11.18 -18.25
C LYS A 14 -16.49 11.55 -16.89
N GLY A 15 -16.74 12.83 -16.66
CA GLY A 15 -17.25 13.35 -15.38
C GLY A 15 -16.19 13.54 -14.28
N ARG A 16 -14.90 13.25 -14.53
CA ARG A 16 -13.84 13.38 -13.54
C ARG A 16 -12.62 14.15 -14.06
N ALA A 17 -12.29 15.26 -13.42
CA ALA A 17 -10.98 15.89 -13.57
C ALA A 17 -9.90 14.95 -13.01
N GLY A 18 -8.85 14.69 -13.79
CA GLY A 18 -7.73 13.87 -13.34
C GLY A 18 -6.86 14.62 -12.32
N GLY A 19 -6.10 13.87 -11.51
CA GLY A 19 -5.32 14.39 -10.40
C GLY A 19 -5.87 13.91 -9.05
N TRP A 20 -5.49 14.62 -7.98
CA TRP A 20 -5.85 14.25 -6.62
C TRP A 20 -7.33 14.51 -6.31
N GLY A 21 -7.95 13.62 -5.54
CA GLY A 21 -9.32 13.77 -5.08
C GLY A 21 -9.95 12.48 -4.58
N VAL A 22 -11.18 12.57 -4.07
CA VAL A 22 -11.97 11.40 -3.64
C VAL A 22 -12.35 10.54 -4.85
N GLY A 23 -12.15 9.23 -4.74
CA GLY A 23 -12.47 8.23 -5.76
C GLY A 23 -13.85 7.63 -5.59
N GLN A 24 -13.94 6.56 -4.82
CA GLN A 24 -15.20 5.94 -4.43
C GLN A 24 -15.60 6.40 -3.03
N LYS A 25 -16.90 6.47 -2.77
CA LYS A 25 -17.52 6.69 -1.46
C LYS A 25 -18.65 5.67 -1.30
N VAL A 26 -18.75 5.06 -0.12
CA VAL A 26 -19.72 4.01 0.23
C VAL A 26 -20.25 4.28 1.64
N GLY A 27 -21.53 3.99 1.90
CA GLY A 27 -22.17 4.25 3.19
C GLY A 27 -22.41 5.73 3.50
N ASP A 28 -22.75 6.00 4.77
CA ASP A 28 -23.29 7.28 5.24
C ASP A 28 -22.21 8.19 5.84
N LEU A 29 -21.41 8.80 4.95
CA LEU A 29 -20.56 9.95 5.27
C LEU A 29 -21.22 11.24 4.76
N THR A 30 -21.27 12.29 5.57
CA THR A 30 -21.69 13.62 5.06
C THR A 30 -20.62 14.24 4.15
N GLN A 31 -20.89 15.42 3.57
CA GLN A 31 -19.90 16.12 2.75
C GLN A 31 -18.88 16.86 3.61
N GLU A 32 -19.32 17.32 4.78
CA GLU A 32 -18.54 17.98 5.81
C GLU A 32 -17.58 16.98 6.48
N GLU A 33 -18.07 15.81 6.90
CA GLU A 33 -17.24 14.71 7.43
C GLU A 33 -16.20 14.28 6.38
N LEU A 34 -16.57 14.23 5.09
CA LEU A 34 -15.64 13.90 4.01
C LEU A 34 -14.54 14.97 3.83
N ALA A 35 -14.90 16.25 3.85
CA ALA A 35 -13.94 17.34 3.69
C ALA A 35 -12.94 17.41 4.85
N GLU A 36 -13.41 17.22 6.08
CA GLU A 36 -12.58 17.11 7.30
C GLU A 36 -11.65 15.89 7.23
N LEU A 37 -12.16 14.72 6.87
CA LEU A 37 -11.34 13.51 6.76
C LEU A 37 -10.27 13.61 5.67
N VAL A 38 -10.52 14.38 4.60
CA VAL A 38 -9.57 14.62 3.52
C VAL A 38 -8.37 15.48 3.96
N SER A 39 -8.50 16.37 4.95
CA SER A 39 -7.32 17.13 5.45
C SER A 39 -6.31 16.26 6.21
N PHE A 40 -6.73 15.09 6.71
CA PHE A 40 -5.84 14.12 7.36
C PHE A 40 -5.19 13.10 6.40
N VAL A 41 -5.53 13.15 5.10
CA VAL A 41 -4.98 12.20 4.10
C VAL A 41 -3.55 12.60 3.71
N PRO A 42 -2.54 11.73 3.89
CA PRO A 42 -1.20 12.02 3.44
C PRO A 42 -1.10 11.94 1.91
N THR A 43 -0.61 13.01 1.27
CA THR A 43 -0.30 13.02 -0.17
C THR A 43 1.10 12.52 -0.49
N SER A 44 1.90 12.18 0.53
CA SER A 44 3.21 11.54 0.36
C SER A 44 3.45 10.52 1.47
N LEU A 45 4.03 9.36 1.12
CA LEU A 45 4.42 8.33 2.07
C LEU A 45 5.82 7.84 1.68
N ASN A 46 6.83 8.40 2.33
CA ASN A 46 8.24 8.20 2.00
C ASN A 46 9.05 7.97 3.27
N ASN A 47 9.62 6.77 3.41
CA ASN A 47 10.49 6.35 4.51
C ASN A 47 11.99 6.38 4.13
N GLY A 48 12.34 7.01 3.01
CA GLY A 48 13.69 7.02 2.43
C GLY A 48 13.98 5.83 1.49
N THR A 49 13.11 4.82 1.44
CA THR A 49 13.28 3.68 0.52
C THR A 49 12.83 4.06 -0.88
N ALA A 50 13.70 3.87 -1.88
CA ALA A 50 13.33 4.02 -3.28
C ALA A 50 12.34 2.90 -3.68
N ILE A 51 11.11 3.29 -4.02
CA ILE A 51 10.07 2.37 -4.49
C ILE A 51 10.34 2.07 -5.97
N PRO A 52 10.52 0.79 -6.37
CA PRO A 52 10.66 0.45 -7.79
C PRO A 52 9.40 0.80 -8.58
N ASP A 53 9.53 1.18 -9.84
CA ASP A 53 8.37 1.41 -10.73
C ASP A 53 7.53 0.13 -10.95
N PHE A 54 8.18 -1.03 -10.89
CA PHE A 54 7.59 -2.35 -11.12
C PHE A 54 7.99 -3.34 -10.01
N PRO A 55 7.44 -3.20 -8.78
CA PRO A 55 7.78 -4.06 -7.65
C PRO A 55 7.13 -5.45 -7.81
N SER A 56 7.84 -6.48 -7.35
CA SER A 56 7.29 -7.85 -7.23
C SER A 56 6.16 -7.90 -6.20
N ALA A 57 5.35 -8.97 -6.19
CA ALA A 57 4.30 -9.15 -5.20
C ALA A 57 4.84 -9.13 -3.74
N GLN A 58 6.04 -9.67 -3.52
CA GLN A 58 6.71 -9.62 -2.23
C GLN A 58 7.14 -8.19 -1.88
N GLN A 59 7.78 -7.48 -2.81
CA GLN A 59 8.16 -6.07 -2.61
C GLN A 59 6.94 -5.18 -2.35
N ARG A 60 5.83 -5.38 -3.07
CA ARG A 60 4.53 -4.70 -2.82
C ARG A 60 4.01 -4.94 -1.40
N ALA A 61 4.12 -6.16 -0.89
CA ALA A 61 3.67 -6.52 0.45
C ALA A 61 4.52 -5.91 1.57
N GLU A 62 5.81 -5.65 1.29
CA GLU A 62 6.79 -5.04 2.19
C GLU A 62 6.87 -3.51 2.08
N LEU A 63 6.14 -2.87 1.15
CA LEU A 63 6.05 -1.41 1.10
C LEU A 63 5.45 -0.86 2.40
N VAL A 64 5.93 0.32 2.81
CA VAL A 64 5.42 1.04 3.98
C VAL A 64 3.89 1.20 3.88
N ARG A 65 3.18 0.78 4.92
CA ARG A 65 1.72 0.85 5.01
C ARG A 65 1.37 1.60 6.30
N ARG A 66 1.01 2.88 6.15
CA ARG A 66 0.53 3.70 7.27
C ARG A 66 -0.92 3.32 7.56
N THR A 67 -1.17 2.71 8.71
CA THR A 67 -2.51 2.49 9.27
C THR A 67 -2.63 3.42 10.46
N ALA A 68 -3.52 4.40 10.35
CA ALA A 68 -3.87 5.33 11.40
C ALA A 68 -5.29 5.03 11.90
N VAL A 69 -5.45 4.90 13.22
CA VAL A 69 -6.74 4.77 13.91
C VAL A 69 -6.84 5.88 14.94
N PHE A 70 -7.85 6.74 14.84
CA PHE A 70 -8.00 7.90 15.72
C PHE A 70 -9.46 8.30 15.88
N ALA A 71 -9.76 9.08 16.92
CA ALA A 71 -11.04 9.74 17.07
C ALA A 71 -10.94 11.19 16.56
N LEU A 72 -12.01 11.70 15.94
CA LEU A 72 -12.11 13.13 15.58
C LEU A 72 -12.47 14.01 16.79
N THR A 73 -13.06 13.39 17.81
CA THR A 73 -13.66 14.02 18.98
C THR A 73 -13.03 13.47 20.26
N PRO A 74 -12.78 14.29 21.31
CA PRO A 74 -12.33 13.79 22.61
C PRO A 74 -13.29 12.76 23.25
N GLU A 75 -14.57 12.81 22.88
CA GLU A 75 -15.62 11.89 23.31
C GLU A 75 -15.50 10.48 22.69
N ALA A 76 -14.68 10.30 21.65
CA ALA A 76 -14.43 9.02 20.98
C ALA A 76 -15.70 8.28 20.48
N ASP A 77 -16.74 9.04 20.08
CA ASP A 77 -18.00 8.53 19.54
C ASP A 77 -17.89 7.98 18.10
N LYS A 78 -16.84 8.42 17.39
CA LYS A 78 -16.48 7.98 16.04
C LYS A 78 -15.00 7.69 15.96
N TRP A 79 -14.66 6.50 15.48
CA TRP A 79 -13.29 6.10 15.16
C TRP A 79 -13.08 6.06 13.65
N VAL A 80 -12.05 6.75 13.21
CA VAL A 80 -11.55 6.75 11.84
C VAL A 80 -10.47 5.70 11.74
N THR A 81 -10.54 4.83 10.75
CA THR A 81 -9.39 4.01 10.30
C THR A 81 -9.00 4.48 8.92
N MET A 82 -7.78 4.99 8.78
CA MET A 82 -7.20 5.48 7.54
C MET A 82 -5.96 4.65 7.20
N VAL A 83 -5.98 3.97 6.05
CA VAL A 83 -4.85 3.17 5.56
C VAL A 83 -4.31 3.76 4.27
N SER A 84 -3.09 4.26 4.33
CA SER A 84 -2.35 4.86 3.22
C SER A 84 -1.23 3.94 2.77
N VAL A 85 -1.13 3.70 1.46
CA VAL A 85 -0.07 2.91 0.82
C VAL A 85 0.47 3.64 -0.41
N PRO A 86 1.73 3.41 -0.82
CA PRO A 86 2.23 3.89 -2.09
C PRO A 86 1.49 3.20 -3.24
N ALA A 87 1.12 3.97 -4.25
CA ALA A 87 0.31 3.52 -5.39
C ALA A 87 1.05 3.64 -6.74
N GLY A 88 2.37 3.86 -6.69
CA GLY A 88 3.24 3.99 -7.87
C GLY A 88 3.19 5.39 -8.49
N LEU A 89 2.97 5.43 -9.80
CA LEU A 89 2.88 6.69 -10.57
C LEU A 89 1.51 7.38 -10.38
N ASP A 90 1.55 8.71 -10.37
CA ASP A 90 0.37 9.57 -10.33
C ASP A 90 -0.23 9.78 -11.72
N ALA A 91 -1.37 10.48 -11.80
CA ALA A 91 -2.05 10.78 -13.06
C ALA A 91 -1.24 11.67 -14.04
N THR A 92 -0.11 12.23 -13.60
CA THR A 92 0.83 13.01 -14.42
C THR A 92 2.06 12.21 -14.85
N GLY A 93 2.16 10.93 -14.43
CA GLY A 93 3.32 10.07 -14.67
C GLY A 93 4.49 10.32 -13.74
N ARG A 94 4.29 10.98 -12.60
CA ARG A 94 5.32 11.21 -11.56
C ARG A 94 5.19 10.15 -10.47
N GLY A 95 6.33 9.66 -9.96
CA GLY A 95 6.34 8.78 -8.79
C GLY A 95 5.83 9.49 -7.53
N GLY A 96 5.26 8.72 -6.59
CA GLY A 96 4.79 9.23 -5.30
C GLY A 96 3.27 9.35 -5.17
N ASN A 97 2.49 8.67 -6.01
CA ASN A 97 1.06 8.52 -5.77
C ASN A 97 0.86 7.73 -4.45
N VAL A 98 -0.11 8.15 -3.65
CA VAL A 98 -0.50 7.50 -2.40
C VAL A 98 -1.98 7.19 -2.49
N PHE A 99 -2.33 5.92 -2.36
CA PHE A 99 -3.72 5.51 -2.23
C PHE A 99 -4.08 5.40 -0.75
N THR A 100 -5.10 6.13 -0.34
CA THR A 100 -5.65 6.09 1.01
C THR A 100 -7.07 5.57 1.00
N TYR A 101 -7.33 4.54 1.79
CA TYR A 101 -8.67 4.05 2.12
C TYR A 101 -9.02 4.47 3.55
N THR A 102 -10.17 5.14 3.72
CA THR A 102 -10.65 5.62 5.00
C THR A 102 -12.01 5.03 5.29
N THR A 103 -12.22 4.47 6.48
CA THR A 103 -13.51 4.00 6.99
C THR A 103 -13.81 4.63 8.35
N VAL A 104 -15.08 4.97 8.60
CA VAL A 104 -15.54 5.57 9.87
C VAL A 104 -16.49 4.60 10.58
N THR A 105 -16.11 4.21 11.79
CA THR A 105 -16.87 3.34 12.66
C THR A 105 -17.49 4.17 13.79
N ARG A 106 -18.84 4.20 13.86
CA ARG A 106 -19.59 4.91 14.91
C ARG A 106 -19.80 3.98 16.13
N THR A 107 -18.69 3.56 16.75
CA THR A 107 -18.63 2.77 18.00
C THR A 107 -17.90 3.56 19.07
N GLY A 108 -18.22 3.36 20.35
CA GLY A 108 -17.53 4.04 21.46
C GLY A 108 -16.12 3.49 21.76
N THR A 109 -15.67 2.47 21.03
CA THR A 109 -14.34 1.85 21.17
C THR A 109 -13.63 1.78 19.81
N PRO A 110 -12.29 1.86 19.79
CA PRO A 110 -11.50 1.73 18.58
C PRO A 110 -11.55 0.30 18.01
N PRO A 111 -11.44 0.11 16.69
CA PRO A 111 -11.27 -1.22 16.12
C PRO A 111 -9.93 -1.82 16.56
N ALA A 112 -9.95 -3.04 17.10
CA ALA A 112 -8.75 -3.74 17.53
C ALA A 112 -7.71 -3.84 16.39
N PRO A 113 -6.40 -3.58 16.64
CA PRO A 113 -5.41 -3.52 15.57
C PRO A 113 -5.31 -4.81 14.74
N SER A 114 -5.52 -5.98 15.35
CA SER A 114 -5.54 -7.29 14.65
C SER A 114 -6.67 -7.45 13.63
N THR A 115 -7.71 -6.61 13.70
CA THR A 115 -8.80 -6.55 12.72
C THR A 115 -8.42 -5.70 11.50
N VAL A 116 -7.72 -4.57 11.69
CA VAL A 116 -7.48 -3.59 10.62
C VAL A 116 -6.08 -3.69 9.99
N LEU A 117 -5.06 -4.03 10.77
CA LEU A 117 -3.67 -4.12 10.31
C LEU A 117 -3.50 -5.28 9.32
N TYR A 118 -3.14 -4.94 8.09
CA TYR A 118 -2.98 -5.89 6.98
C TYR A 118 -4.21 -6.78 6.73
N SER A 119 -5.42 -6.30 7.03
CA SER A 119 -6.65 -6.95 6.60
C SER A 119 -6.69 -7.08 5.06
N PRO A 120 -7.17 -8.21 4.50
CA PRO A 120 -7.35 -8.37 3.06
C PRO A 120 -8.49 -7.50 2.49
N ASP A 121 -9.39 -6.99 3.34
CA ASP A 121 -10.44 -6.05 2.93
C ASP A 121 -9.87 -4.65 2.62
N VAL A 122 -8.66 -4.34 3.09
CA VAL A 122 -8.01 -3.04 2.87
C VAL A 122 -7.23 -3.08 1.55
N PRO A 123 -7.71 -2.41 0.48
CA PRO A 123 -7.07 -2.48 -0.82
C PRO A 123 -5.69 -1.82 -0.82
N ALA A 124 -4.79 -2.34 -1.67
CA ALA A 124 -3.44 -1.80 -1.86
C ALA A 124 -3.08 -1.72 -3.36
N PRO A 125 -3.78 -0.85 -4.14
CA PRO A 125 -3.55 -0.73 -5.57
C PRO A 125 -2.15 -0.15 -5.84
N PHE A 126 -1.42 -0.73 -6.79
CA PHE A 126 -0.08 -0.27 -7.21
C PHE A 126 -0.02 -0.05 -8.72
N SER A 127 -0.82 0.88 -9.20
CA SER A 127 -0.69 1.58 -10.48
C SER A 127 -1.86 2.54 -10.62
N ILE A 128 -1.75 3.53 -11.51
CA ILE A 128 -2.88 4.41 -11.84
C ILE A 128 -4.12 3.61 -12.32
N TYR A 129 -3.91 2.50 -13.04
CA TYR A 129 -4.98 1.61 -13.52
C TYR A 129 -5.67 0.82 -12.39
N GLU A 130 -4.90 0.30 -11.42
CA GLU A 130 -5.47 -0.34 -10.23
C GLU A 130 -6.22 0.70 -9.37
N VAL A 131 -5.65 1.91 -9.20
CA VAL A 131 -6.28 3.03 -8.48
C VAL A 131 -7.60 3.45 -9.13
N ASP A 132 -7.67 3.56 -10.46
CA ASP A 132 -8.89 3.96 -11.18
C ASP A 132 -10.02 2.93 -11.10
N LYS A 133 -9.71 1.66 -10.78
CA LYS A 133 -10.67 0.54 -10.82
C LYS A 133 -10.97 -0.09 -9.47
N VAL A 134 -10.16 0.20 -8.44
CA VAL A 134 -10.33 -0.33 -7.09
C VAL A 134 -11.75 -0.16 -6.60
N GLN A 135 -12.32 -1.23 -6.05
CA GLN A 135 -13.57 -1.18 -5.31
C GLN A 135 -13.23 -1.20 -3.83
N ILE A 136 -13.81 -0.29 -3.05
CA ILE A 136 -13.65 -0.24 -1.60
C ILE A 136 -14.86 -0.87 -0.90
N PRO A 137 -14.66 -1.61 0.21
CA PRO A 137 -15.76 -2.03 1.06
C PRO A 137 -16.28 -0.84 1.90
N GLU A 138 -17.46 -0.99 2.52
CA GLU A 138 -18.02 0.00 3.45
C GLU A 138 -17.33 -0.02 4.82
N GLY A 139 -16.66 -1.13 5.15
CA GLY A 139 -15.93 -1.33 6.41
C GLY A 139 -15.04 -2.57 6.34
N ILE A 140 -14.26 -2.79 7.40
CA ILE A 140 -13.31 -3.91 7.49
C ILE A 140 -13.91 -5.02 8.35
N ALA A 141 -14.02 -6.24 7.82
CA ALA A 141 -14.59 -7.40 8.51
C ALA A 141 -13.66 -8.62 8.52
N ALA A 142 -12.89 -8.84 7.45
CA ALA A 142 -11.89 -9.90 7.38
C ALA A 142 -10.69 -9.57 8.27
N ARG A 143 -10.24 -10.55 9.06
CA ARG A 143 -9.11 -10.39 9.99
C ARG A 143 -7.78 -10.44 9.25
N GLY A 144 -6.83 -9.59 9.68
CA GLY A 144 -5.46 -9.62 9.19
C GLY A 144 -4.63 -10.77 9.77
N PRO A 145 -3.39 -10.97 9.29
CA PRO A 145 -2.47 -11.98 9.81
C PRO A 145 -2.13 -11.81 11.30
N LEU A 146 -2.23 -10.59 11.83
CA LEU A 146 -1.93 -10.24 13.23
C LEU A 146 -3.02 -10.69 14.22
N HIS A 147 -4.02 -11.44 13.77
CA HIS A 147 -4.93 -12.17 14.64
C HIS A 147 -4.33 -13.50 15.17
N SER A 148 -3.15 -13.92 14.68
CA SER A 148 -2.45 -15.11 15.16
C SER A 148 -1.60 -14.79 16.39
N ASP A 149 -2.01 -15.29 17.56
CA ASP A 149 -1.20 -15.18 18.79
C ASP A 149 0.19 -15.79 18.63
N VAL A 150 0.32 -16.91 17.90
CA VAL A 150 1.61 -17.58 17.65
C VAL A 150 2.59 -16.65 16.92
N LEU A 151 2.11 -15.80 16.00
CA LEU A 151 2.95 -14.86 15.28
C LEU A 151 3.47 -13.74 16.20
N LEU A 152 2.62 -13.27 17.13
CA LEU A 152 3.00 -12.26 18.11
C LEU A 152 3.93 -12.85 19.18
N ASP A 153 3.69 -14.08 19.62
CA ASP A 153 4.52 -14.76 20.61
C ASP A 153 5.91 -15.08 20.06
N GLU A 154 6.03 -15.59 18.83
CA GLU A 154 7.34 -15.81 18.19
C GLU A 154 8.09 -14.48 17.94
N PHE A 155 7.38 -13.41 17.60
CA PHE A 155 7.98 -12.07 17.50
C PHE A 155 8.53 -11.57 18.84
N LEU A 156 7.75 -11.71 19.92
CA LEU A 156 8.16 -11.31 21.28
C LEU A 156 9.21 -12.24 21.89
N ASP A 157 9.20 -13.52 21.55
CA ASP A 157 10.25 -14.50 21.91
C ASP A 157 11.59 -14.22 21.20
N GLY A 158 11.60 -13.33 20.20
CA GLY A 158 12.81 -12.87 19.52
C GLY A 158 13.26 -13.76 18.34
N GLU A 159 12.45 -14.72 17.93
CA GLU A 159 12.76 -15.64 16.81
C GLU A 159 11.50 -16.21 16.15
N PHE A 160 11.37 -16.06 14.83
CA PHE A 160 10.37 -16.77 14.03
C PHE A 160 10.84 -18.18 13.72
N ARG A 161 10.06 -19.20 14.12
CA ARG A 161 10.46 -20.61 13.99
C ARG A 161 10.37 -21.15 12.56
N GLN A 162 9.54 -20.52 11.73
CA GLN A 162 9.28 -20.90 10.33
C GLN A 162 9.20 -19.65 9.44
N PRO A 163 10.33 -18.94 9.22
CA PRO A 163 10.36 -17.66 8.50
C PRO A 163 9.83 -17.77 7.06
N GLU A 164 9.94 -18.95 6.44
CA GLU A 164 9.44 -19.23 5.09
C GLU A 164 7.90 -19.17 4.99
N LYS A 165 7.19 -19.39 6.12
CA LYS A 165 5.73 -19.38 6.21
C LYS A 165 5.15 -18.06 6.71
N LEU A 166 6.00 -17.08 7.01
CA LEU A 166 5.52 -15.76 7.45
C LEU A 166 4.61 -15.13 6.37
N PRO A 167 3.54 -14.42 6.79
CA PRO A 167 2.76 -13.58 5.90
C PRO A 167 3.67 -12.64 5.11
N ALA A 168 3.37 -12.42 3.82
CA ALA A 168 4.26 -11.68 2.92
C ALA A 168 4.80 -10.35 3.50
N PRO A 169 4.01 -9.48 4.18
CA PRO A 169 4.53 -8.24 4.76
C PRO A 169 5.60 -8.39 5.84
N PHE A 170 5.73 -9.56 6.46
CA PHE A 170 6.60 -9.80 7.62
C PHE A 170 7.83 -10.67 7.32
N LYS A 171 8.02 -11.13 6.07
CA LYS A 171 9.16 -12.00 5.72
C LYS A 171 10.53 -11.34 5.86
N SER A 172 10.61 -10.02 5.74
CA SER A 172 11.83 -9.23 5.96
C SER A 172 12.01 -8.77 7.42
N VAL A 173 11.14 -9.17 8.34
CA VAL A 173 11.22 -8.77 9.75
C VAL A 173 12.24 -9.63 10.49
N THR A 174 13.27 -8.98 11.02
CA THR A 174 14.15 -9.56 12.05
C THR A 174 13.66 -9.06 13.41
N PRO A 175 13.12 -9.91 14.30
CA PRO A 175 12.73 -9.51 15.66
C PRO A 175 13.95 -9.15 16.52
N ASN A 176 13.71 -8.44 17.63
CA ASN A 176 14.75 -8.20 18.63
C ASN A 176 14.96 -9.48 19.47
N PRO A 177 16.20 -10.01 19.61
CA PRO A 177 16.42 -11.32 20.22
C PRO A 177 16.26 -11.38 21.75
N ASP A 178 16.12 -10.23 22.43
CA ASP A 178 15.88 -10.20 23.88
C ASP A 178 14.39 -10.25 24.20
N SER A 179 13.90 -11.47 24.46
CA SER A 179 12.50 -11.73 24.79
C SER A 179 12.05 -11.18 26.14
N THR A 180 12.97 -10.90 27.07
CA THR A 180 12.63 -10.27 28.35
C THR A 180 12.36 -8.79 28.09
N PHE A 181 13.30 -8.11 27.42
CA PHE A 181 13.15 -6.72 27.01
C PHE A 181 11.89 -6.51 26.14
N ASN A 182 11.60 -7.40 25.19
CA ASN A 182 10.42 -7.28 24.33
C ASN A 182 9.10 -7.26 25.13
N ARG A 183 9.01 -8.10 26.17
CA ARG A 183 7.81 -8.22 27.02
C ARG A 183 7.71 -7.07 28.01
N GLU A 184 8.84 -6.63 28.58
CA GLU A 184 8.90 -5.43 29.42
C GLU A 184 8.54 -4.15 28.64
N LEU A 185 9.02 -4.01 27.40
CA LEU A 185 8.68 -2.91 26.49
C LEU A 185 7.17 -2.86 26.20
N VAL A 186 6.55 -4.00 25.85
CA VAL A 186 5.09 -4.10 25.64
C VAL A 186 4.33 -3.72 26.91
N SER A 187 4.73 -4.25 28.06
CA SER A 187 4.08 -3.95 29.35
C SER A 187 4.20 -2.46 29.72
N ALA A 188 5.38 -1.86 29.57
CA ALA A 188 5.60 -0.44 29.85
C ALA A 188 4.78 0.49 28.91
N MET A 189 4.69 0.17 27.62
CA MET A 189 3.81 0.89 26.69
C MET A 189 2.33 0.73 27.06
N ALA A 190 1.91 -0.48 27.43
CA ALA A 190 0.54 -0.74 27.87
C ALA A 190 0.18 0.01 29.16
N THR A 191 1.11 0.15 30.12
CA THR A 191 0.94 0.97 31.33
C THR A 191 0.67 2.44 31.00
N VAL A 192 1.43 3.02 30.06
CA VAL A 192 1.21 4.41 29.62
C VAL A 192 -0.14 4.55 28.91
N LEU A 193 -0.50 3.64 28.01
CA LEU A 193 -1.77 3.69 27.25
C LEU A 193 -3.00 3.43 28.14
N ASN A 194 -2.84 2.70 29.23
CA ASN A 194 -3.87 2.48 30.26
C ASN A 194 -4.12 3.69 31.18
N SER A 195 -3.32 4.76 31.06
CA SER A 195 -3.54 6.06 31.70
C SER A 195 -4.44 6.96 30.83
N ARG A 196 -5.08 7.98 31.42
CA ARG A 196 -5.86 8.96 30.62
C ARG A 196 -4.93 9.89 29.86
N ASN A 197 -5.18 10.07 28.57
CA ASN A 197 -4.38 10.87 27.64
C ASN A 197 -2.94 10.36 27.49
N GLY A 198 -2.74 9.04 27.64
CA GLY A 198 -1.44 8.41 27.47
C GLY A 198 -0.96 8.49 26.03
N LEU A 199 0.16 9.16 25.80
CA LEU A 199 0.81 9.27 24.49
C LEU A 199 2.12 8.47 24.48
N VAL A 200 2.13 7.37 23.73
CA VAL A 200 3.31 6.55 23.48
C VAL A 200 3.89 6.90 22.11
N ILE A 201 5.20 7.14 22.05
CA ILE A 201 5.94 7.22 20.79
C ILE A 201 6.97 6.10 20.77
N LEU A 202 6.87 5.20 19.78
CA LEU A 202 7.77 4.06 19.65
C LEU A 202 8.68 4.23 18.41
N VAL A 203 9.99 4.23 18.63
CA VAL A 203 11.00 4.30 17.57
C VAL A 203 11.48 2.89 17.21
N VAL A 204 10.94 2.34 16.13
CA VAL A 204 11.18 0.97 15.62
C VAL A 204 11.23 0.96 14.08
N PRO A 205 11.88 -0.02 13.43
CA PRO A 205 11.78 -0.21 11.98
C PRO A 205 10.33 -0.35 11.48
N ASP A 206 10.00 0.28 10.35
CA ASP A 206 8.64 0.34 9.79
C ASP A 206 7.97 -1.03 9.66
N ASN A 207 8.72 -2.05 9.23
CA ASN A 207 8.21 -3.41 9.04
C ASN A 207 7.86 -4.12 10.36
N GLN A 208 8.32 -3.62 11.51
CA GLN A 208 7.94 -4.11 12.83
C GLN A 208 6.76 -3.35 13.46
N ALA A 209 6.44 -2.14 12.98
CA ALA A 209 5.48 -1.22 13.61
C ALA A 209 4.14 -1.90 13.98
N ALA A 210 3.58 -2.65 13.04
CA ALA A 210 2.30 -3.33 13.22
C ALA A 210 2.35 -4.50 14.22
N LEU A 211 3.49 -5.19 14.33
CA LEU A 211 3.69 -6.29 15.30
C LEU A 211 3.73 -5.72 16.72
N TRP A 212 4.46 -4.62 16.94
CA TRP A 212 4.51 -3.93 18.24
C TRP A 212 3.14 -3.37 18.66
N ILE A 213 2.41 -2.70 17.75
CA ILE A 213 1.07 -2.19 18.03
C ILE A 213 0.09 -3.34 18.38
N ALA A 214 0.12 -4.45 17.63
CA ALA A 214 -0.74 -5.60 17.90
C ALA A 214 -0.41 -6.29 19.24
N ALA A 215 0.88 -6.44 19.57
CA ALA A 215 1.33 -6.97 20.85
C ALA A 215 0.89 -6.08 22.03
N THR A 216 1.02 -4.76 21.89
CA THR A 216 0.62 -3.78 22.91
C THR A 216 -0.89 -3.73 23.10
N ALA A 217 -1.68 -3.83 22.03
CA ALA A 217 -3.14 -3.89 22.14
C ALA A 217 -3.65 -5.19 22.78
N ARG A 218 -2.92 -6.30 22.65
CA ARG A 218 -3.21 -7.54 23.38
C ARG A 218 -3.05 -7.36 24.89
N GLU A 219 -2.08 -6.55 25.32
CA GLU A 219 -1.81 -6.24 26.74
C GLU A 219 -2.77 -5.17 27.30
N VAL A 220 -3.16 -4.17 26.51
CA VAL A 220 -4.14 -3.13 26.93
C VAL A 220 -5.56 -3.69 27.05
N GLY A 221 -5.98 -4.60 26.16
CA GLY A 221 -7.31 -5.23 26.22
C GLY A 221 -8.42 -4.42 25.55
N GLU A 222 -9.64 -4.53 26.08
CA GLU A 222 -10.89 -4.13 25.40
C GLU A 222 -11.07 -2.61 25.24
N ASP A 223 -10.49 -1.79 26.11
CA ASP A 223 -10.55 -0.32 26.02
C ASP A 223 -9.85 0.20 24.75
N GLY A 224 -8.78 -0.48 24.33
CA GLY A 224 -7.98 -0.15 23.16
C GLY A 224 -7.29 1.23 23.20
N PHE A 225 -6.78 1.67 22.05
CA PHE A 225 -6.17 2.98 21.87
C PHE A 225 -6.18 3.38 20.38
N GLY A 226 -6.07 4.68 20.09
CA GLY A 226 -5.74 5.14 18.74
C GLY A 226 -4.27 4.92 18.42
N PHE A 227 -3.91 4.70 17.16
CA PHE A 227 -2.52 4.45 16.80
C PHE A 227 -2.17 4.94 15.40
N SER A 228 -0.87 5.05 15.11
CA SER A 228 -0.35 5.13 13.74
C SER A 228 0.88 4.25 13.58
N THR A 229 0.90 3.42 12.53
CA THR A 229 2.06 2.56 12.22
C THR A 229 3.23 3.31 11.60
N PHE A 230 3.06 4.57 11.20
CA PHE A 230 4.12 5.38 10.59
C PHE A 230 3.79 6.87 10.67
N GLU A 231 4.60 7.63 11.41
CA GLU A 231 4.63 9.09 11.37
C GLU A 231 6.06 9.62 11.24
N ARG A 232 6.18 10.82 10.66
CA ARG A 232 7.42 11.62 10.69
C ARG A 232 7.35 12.62 11.83
N ALA A 233 8.49 13.05 12.37
CA ALA A 233 8.52 13.91 13.57
C ALA A 233 7.64 15.18 13.45
N ALA A 234 7.62 15.80 12.27
CA ALA A 234 6.82 17.00 11.99
C ALA A 234 5.29 16.75 12.02
N ALA A 235 4.84 15.56 11.63
CA ALA A 235 3.41 15.22 11.50
C ALA A 235 2.73 14.87 12.84
N ILE A 236 3.51 14.63 13.90
CA ILE A 236 3.00 14.12 15.19
C ILE A 236 2.04 15.12 15.85
N ASN A 237 2.33 16.43 15.80
CA ASN A 237 1.46 17.47 16.38
C ASN A 237 0.17 17.72 15.58
N GLU A 238 0.08 17.21 14.35
CA GLU A 238 -1.07 17.36 13.45
C GLU A 238 -1.97 16.12 13.47
N PHE A 239 -1.49 15.02 14.07
CA PHE A 239 -2.25 13.80 14.26
C PHE A 239 -3.37 14.00 15.31
N PRO A 240 -4.63 13.64 15.03
CA PRO A 240 -5.70 13.69 16.02
C PRO A 240 -5.42 12.73 17.18
N LEU A 241 -5.02 13.28 18.33
CA LEU A 241 -4.77 12.50 19.54
C LEU A 241 -6.11 12.08 20.16
N SER A 242 -6.34 10.77 20.25
CA SER A 242 -7.45 10.19 21.00
C SER A 242 -7.12 10.09 22.51
N THR A 243 -8.10 9.63 23.30
CA THR A 243 -8.02 9.41 24.75
C THR A 243 -6.78 8.67 25.24
N SER A 244 -6.22 7.76 24.44
CA SER A 244 -4.84 7.28 24.51
C SER A 244 -4.37 7.00 23.08
N THR A 245 -3.09 7.26 22.78
CA THR A 245 -2.55 7.17 21.41
C THR A 245 -1.14 6.56 21.37
N MET A 246 -0.89 5.63 20.44
CA MET A 246 0.43 5.05 20.16
C MET A 246 0.92 5.38 18.74
N ILE A 247 2.00 6.15 18.63
CA ILE A 247 2.57 6.58 17.34
C ILE A 247 3.91 5.88 17.11
N VAL A 248 4.07 5.22 15.95
CA VAL A 248 5.35 4.63 15.54
C VAL A 248 6.10 5.57 14.60
N VAL A 249 7.40 5.74 14.86
CA VAL A 249 8.30 6.63 14.13
C VAL A 249 9.52 5.83 13.64
N PRO A 250 9.96 5.95 12.37
CA PRO A 250 11.15 5.26 11.88
C PRO A 250 12.43 5.71 12.60
N PRO A 251 13.46 4.86 12.73
CA PRO A 251 14.73 5.24 13.36
C PRO A 251 15.44 6.41 12.66
N SER A 252 15.17 6.62 11.36
CA SER A 252 15.70 7.74 10.56
C SER A 252 15.15 9.11 10.99
N GLU A 253 14.00 9.16 11.66
CA GLU A 253 13.41 10.40 12.19
C GLU A 253 13.77 10.63 13.67
N LYS A 254 14.48 9.71 14.35
CA LYS A 254 14.84 9.80 15.78
C LYS A 254 15.49 11.13 16.17
N GLN A 255 16.43 11.63 15.37
CA GLN A 255 17.09 12.92 15.66
C GLN A 255 16.08 14.08 15.58
N ARG A 256 15.23 14.10 14.55
CA ARG A 256 14.20 15.13 14.37
C ARG A 256 13.15 15.09 15.47
N LEU A 257 12.84 13.89 15.97
CA LEU A 257 11.94 13.69 17.11
C LEU A 257 12.47 14.38 18.36
N ALA A 258 13.76 14.25 18.67
CA ALA A 258 14.40 14.92 19.81
C ALA A 258 14.43 16.45 19.68
N ASP A 259 14.52 16.96 18.45
CA ASP A 259 14.50 18.40 18.15
C ASP A 259 13.08 18.99 18.06
N THR A 260 12.02 18.15 18.09
CA THR A 260 10.62 18.57 17.93
C THR A 260 9.92 18.70 19.29
N ALA A 261 9.31 19.87 19.55
CA ALA A 261 8.43 20.04 20.70
C ALA A 261 7.08 19.35 20.41
N ILE A 262 6.79 18.26 21.12
CA ILE A 262 5.59 17.45 20.94
C ILE A 262 4.58 17.72 22.06
N SER A 263 3.33 17.95 21.68
CA SER A 263 2.22 18.19 22.60
C SER A 263 1.80 16.89 23.32
N GLY A 264 1.21 17.01 24.52
CA GLY A 264 0.65 15.86 25.23
C GLY A 264 1.61 15.03 26.09
N ASN A 265 2.83 15.52 26.35
CA ASN A 265 3.83 14.87 27.23
C ASN A 265 4.11 13.39 26.84
N PRO A 266 4.62 13.14 25.61
CA PRO A 266 4.85 11.78 25.12
C PRO A 266 5.88 11.02 25.95
N VAL A 267 5.62 9.73 26.20
CA VAL A 267 6.64 8.78 26.64
C VAL A 267 7.27 8.16 25.39
N VAL A 268 8.57 8.43 25.18
CA VAL A 268 9.32 7.95 24.02
C VAL A 268 10.06 6.66 24.37
N PHE A 269 9.76 5.59 23.64
CA PHE A 269 10.43 4.30 23.68
C PHE A 269 11.28 4.12 22.43
N VAL A 270 12.49 3.57 22.57
CA VAL A 270 13.41 3.31 21.46
C VAL A 270 13.86 1.87 21.54
N LEU A 271 13.74 1.13 20.43
CA LEU A 271 14.10 -0.28 20.38
C LEU A 271 15.61 -0.49 20.69
N GLY A 272 15.89 -1.32 21.69
CA GLY A 272 17.26 -1.63 22.12
C GLY A 272 17.90 -0.59 23.05
N GLU A 273 17.16 0.42 23.49
CA GLU A 273 17.61 1.38 24.53
C GLU A 273 16.90 1.11 25.86
N ALA A 274 17.44 1.63 26.96
CA ALA A 274 16.84 1.46 28.29
C ALA A 274 15.40 2.01 28.32
N LEU A 275 14.48 1.27 28.94
CA LEU A 275 13.09 1.67 29.04
C LEU A 275 12.96 2.96 29.88
N PRO A 276 12.09 3.91 29.48
CA PRO A 276 11.79 5.09 30.28
C PRO A 276 11.07 4.70 31.57
N ASP A 277 11.21 5.54 32.61
CA ASP A 277 10.45 5.39 33.85
C ASP A 277 8.95 5.65 33.59
N VAL A 278 8.13 4.61 33.80
CA VAL A 278 6.67 4.65 33.65
C VAL A 278 5.93 4.61 35.00
N SER A 279 6.63 4.66 36.14
CA SER A 279 6.00 4.56 37.48
C SER A 279 4.97 5.67 37.74
N ALA A 280 5.07 6.81 37.07
CA ALA A 280 4.08 7.89 37.14
C ALA A 280 2.72 7.55 36.47
N TYR A 281 2.66 6.48 35.66
CA TYR A 281 1.48 6.01 34.95
C TYR A 281 0.90 4.71 35.53
N GLU A 282 1.59 4.09 36.49
CA GLU A 282 1.04 2.96 37.23
C GLU A 282 -0.19 3.40 38.03
N ARG A 283 -1.34 2.76 37.80
CA ARG A 283 -2.54 2.99 38.62
C ARG A 283 -2.22 2.53 40.04
N THR A 284 -2.17 3.46 40.99
CA THR A 284 -2.20 3.11 42.42
C THR A 284 -3.49 2.35 42.71
N SER A 285 -3.36 1.14 43.26
CA SER A 285 -4.47 0.23 43.56
C SER A 285 -5.52 0.79 44.54
N ASP A 286 -5.24 1.94 45.15
CA ASP A 286 -6.02 2.58 46.21
C ASP A 286 -7.18 3.46 45.69
N GLU A 287 -7.30 3.72 44.38
CA GLU A 287 -8.48 4.39 43.80
C GLU A 287 -9.61 3.41 43.36
N LYS A 288 -9.64 2.21 43.95
CA LYS A 288 -10.90 1.46 44.05
C LYS A 288 -11.70 1.96 45.25
N GLU A 289 -12.83 2.60 44.97
CA GLU A 289 -13.89 2.89 45.94
C GLU A 289 -13.47 3.70 47.17
N THR A 290 -13.20 5.00 46.98
CA THR A 290 -13.64 5.99 48.00
C THR A 290 -15.16 6.17 47.89
N THR A 291 -15.91 5.10 48.12
CA THR A 291 -17.34 5.15 48.39
C THR A 291 -17.47 5.92 49.70
N THR A 292 -18.10 7.10 49.65
CA THR A 292 -18.21 7.97 50.83
C THR A 292 -18.93 7.23 51.94
N ALA A 293 -18.21 6.89 53.00
CA ALA A 293 -18.76 6.17 54.15
C ALA A 293 -19.76 7.07 54.88
N GLU A 294 -21.05 6.85 54.60
CA GLU A 294 -22.15 7.45 55.34
C GLU A 294 -22.17 6.85 56.76
N PRO A 295 -22.13 7.66 57.83
CA PRO A 295 -21.94 7.14 59.19
C PRO A 295 -23.19 6.43 59.71
N GLU A 296 -23.03 5.17 60.13
CA GLU A 296 -24.10 4.36 60.74
C GLU A 296 -24.72 5.05 61.97
N ALA A 297 -26.06 5.08 62.00
CA ALA A 297 -26.85 5.29 63.21
C ALA A 297 -27.64 4.01 63.53
N PRO A 298 -27.80 3.64 64.83
CA PRO A 298 -28.12 2.27 65.21
C PRO A 298 -29.61 1.89 65.06
N ALA A 299 -29.86 0.60 64.85
CA ALA A 299 -31.17 0.02 64.60
C ALA A 299 -32.10 -0.03 65.84
N ALA A 300 -33.41 0.08 65.59
CA ALA A 300 -34.47 -0.30 66.52
C ALA A 300 -35.67 -0.95 65.79
N GLN A 301 -36.19 -2.01 66.40
CA GLN A 301 -37.09 -3.06 65.89
C GLN A 301 -38.50 -2.67 65.39
N GLU A 302 -38.98 -3.51 64.45
CA GLU A 302 -40.33 -4.10 64.31
C GLU A 302 -41.62 -3.26 64.52
N ALA A 303 -42.42 -3.11 63.46
CA ALA A 303 -43.73 -3.80 63.31
C ALA A 303 -44.44 -3.44 61.98
N ALA A 304 -45.13 -4.41 61.37
CA ALA A 304 -46.04 -4.23 60.22
C ALA A 304 -47.52 -4.30 60.69
N PRO A 305 -48.57 -4.25 59.83
CA PRO A 305 -48.67 -3.90 58.41
C PRO A 305 -49.75 -2.82 58.13
N PHE A 306 -49.99 -2.42 56.87
CA PHE A 306 -51.33 -2.27 56.20
C PHE A 306 -51.27 -1.37 54.94
N GLY A 307 -52.01 -1.76 53.88
CA GLY A 307 -52.76 -0.85 53.01
C GLY A 307 -52.04 -0.08 51.89
N ALA A 308 -52.22 -0.54 50.65
CA ALA A 308 -52.44 0.38 49.52
C ALA A 308 -53.91 0.91 49.64
N PRO A 309 -54.24 2.16 49.21
CA PRO A 309 -54.25 2.47 47.78
C PRO A 309 -54.00 3.94 47.36
N SER A 310 -53.90 4.12 46.03
CA SER A 310 -54.35 5.30 45.26
C SER A 310 -53.81 6.70 45.61
N PHE A 311 -52.90 7.21 44.77
CA PHE A 311 -52.70 8.66 44.59
C PHE A 311 -53.51 9.16 43.39
N GLY A 312 -54.65 9.78 43.67
CA GLY A 312 -55.24 10.79 42.79
C GLY A 312 -54.77 12.20 43.18
N SER A 313 -55.15 13.18 42.36
CA SER A 313 -54.98 14.63 42.59
C SER A 313 -53.64 15.25 42.16
N SER A 314 -53.50 15.44 40.85
CA SER A 314 -52.82 16.62 40.33
C SER A 314 -53.78 17.82 40.38
N PRO A 315 -53.33 19.00 40.87
CA PRO A 315 -54.02 20.25 40.64
C PRO A 315 -53.11 21.24 39.88
N PHE A 316 -53.29 21.37 38.57
CA PHE A 316 -53.35 22.64 37.82
C PHE A 316 -53.43 22.38 36.31
N ALA A 317 -54.65 22.22 35.80
CA ALA A 317 -54.96 22.35 34.37
C ALA A 317 -56.38 22.91 34.22
N GLY A 318 -56.54 23.90 33.34
CA GLY A 318 -57.81 24.57 33.06
C GLY A 318 -57.59 26.02 32.60
N GLY A 319 -57.90 26.39 31.36
CA GLY A 319 -58.41 25.57 30.26
C GLY A 319 -58.56 26.36 28.96
N GLY A 320 -58.94 25.67 27.88
CA GLY A 320 -59.21 26.27 26.56
C GLY A 320 -59.56 25.17 25.57
N ASP A 321 -60.81 25.14 25.12
CA ASP A 321 -61.46 24.05 24.36
C ASP A 321 -62.63 24.67 23.53
N PRO A 322 -63.31 23.97 22.59
CA PRO A 322 -62.87 23.77 21.20
C PRO A 322 -63.96 24.14 20.13
N ALA A 323 -63.69 23.94 18.81
CA ALA A 323 -64.57 23.23 17.83
C ALA A 323 -64.34 23.51 16.31
N ALA A 324 -63.98 22.46 15.55
CA ALA A 324 -64.49 22.07 14.19
C ALA A 324 -64.35 22.99 12.92
N PRO A 325 -64.60 22.50 11.66
CA PRO A 325 -64.10 21.29 10.98
C PRO A 325 -63.62 21.48 9.48
N PHE A 326 -63.17 20.39 8.84
CA PHE A 326 -62.86 20.17 7.38
C PHE A 326 -64.09 20.27 6.42
N PRO A 327 -64.03 20.02 5.06
CA PRO A 327 -62.95 19.85 4.04
C PRO A 327 -63.16 20.88 2.85
N PRO A 328 -62.95 20.67 1.50
CA PRO A 328 -62.24 19.67 0.66
C PRO A 328 -61.34 20.26 -0.49
N ASN A 329 -61.02 19.44 -1.52
CA ASN A 329 -60.25 19.71 -2.77
C ASN A 329 -61.17 19.56 -4.04
N PRO A 330 -60.81 20.03 -5.25
CA PRO A 330 -61.09 19.24 -6.47
C PRO A 330 -60.04 19.28 -7.62
N LEU A 331 -60.10 18.25 -8.48
CA LEU A 331 -59.25 17.97 -9.65
C LEU A 331 -59.70 18.67 -10.95
N ALA A 332 -58.79 18.88 -11.93
CA ALA A 332 -58.80 18.14 -13.22
C ALA A 332 -57.87 18.71 -14.36
N ALA A 333 -56.95 17.85 -14.82
CA ALA A 333 -56.48 17.63 -16.21
C ALA A 333 -56.18 18.77 -17.22
N SER A 334 -54.92 18.88 -17.66
CA SER A 334 -54.51 18.55 -19.06
C SER A 334 -52.98 18.49 -19.26
N HIS A 335 -52.52 17.46 -19.99
CA HIS A 335 -51.19 17.36 -20.64
C HIS A 335 -51.36 17.65 -22.16
N PRO A 336 -50.31 17.73 -23.02
CA PRO A 336 -48.86 17.67 -22.77
C PRO A 336 -48.03 18.81 -23.44
N ARG A 337 -46.77 19.01 -23.01
CA ARG A 337 -45.63 19.11 -23.95
C ARG A 337 -44.27 18.87 -23.27
N GLU A 338 -43.28 18.51 -24.07
CA GLU A 338 -41.93 18.09 -23.67
C GLU A 338 -41.07 19.25 -23.16
N GLU A 339 -40.24 18.99 -22.14
CA GLU A 339 -38.87 19.50 -22.10
C GLU A 339 -38.00 18.60 -21.23
N GLN A 340 -36.86 18.16 -21.76
CA GLN A 340 -35.88 17.36 -21.03
C GLN A 340 -35.05 18.28 -20.12
N LEU A 341 -35.05 18.03 -18.82
CA LEU A 341 -34.13 18.67 -17.88
C LEU A 341 -33.29 17.63 -17.17
N SER A 342 -32.00 17.60 -17.52
CA SER A 342 -30.96 16.88 -16.79
C SER A 342 -30.77 17.52 -15.40
N PRO A 343 -30.51 16.75 -14.33
CA PRO A 343 -29.98 17.30 -13.10
C PRO A 343 -28.49 17.60 -13.29
N SER A 344 -28.12 18.88 -13.13
CA SER A 344 -26.71 19.30 -13.04
C SER A 344 -26.16 18.91 -11.67
N ASP A 345 -25.08 18.13 -11.66
CA ASP A 345 -24.32 17.77 -10.46
C ASP A 345 -23.09 18.68 -10.36
N ASP A 346 -23.28 19.88 -9.80
CA ASP A 346 -22.21 20.88 -9.61
C ASP A 346 -21.35 20.56 -8.37
N GLY A 347 -20.73 19.38 -8.36
CA GLY A 347 -19.75 18.96 -7.36
C GLY A 347 -18.34 19.39 -7.74
N LEU A 348 -17.83 20.48 -7.15
CA LEU A 348 -16.42 20.88 -7.28
C LEU A 348 -15.50 19.80 -6.68
N PRO A 349 -14.37 19.44 -7.32
CA PRO A 349 -13.45 18.44 -6.79
C PRO A 349 -12.73 18.96 -5.54
N LEU A 350 -12.98 18.32 -4.39
CA LEU A 350 -12.25 18.56 -3.15
C LEU A 350 -10.78 18.16 -3.33
N ASN A 351 -9.91 19.17 -3.44
CA ASN A 351 -8.46 19.03 -3.55
C ASN A 351 -7.80 19.46 -2.24
N ALA A 352 -7.09 18.54 -1.58
CA ALA A 352 -6.34 18.88 -0.35
C ALA A 352 -5.08 19.74 -0.60
N ALA A 353 -4.64 19.88 -1.86
CA ALA A 353 -3.29 20.31 -2.22
C ALA A 353 -2.91 21.77 -1.87
N SER A 354 -3.85 22.62 -1.44
CA SER A 354 -3.56 24.00 -1.02
C SER A 354 -3.20 24.15 0.46
N ASP A 355 -3.74 23.28 1.33
CA ASP A 355 -3.73 23.46 2.79
C ASP A 355 -3.40 22.16 3.57
N ASN A 356 -2.95 21.11 2.89
CA ASN A 356 -2.58 19.84 3.50
C ASN A 356 -1.15 19.90 4.12
N PRO A 357 -1.00 19.72 5.44
CA PRO A 357 0.31 19.84 6.10
C PRO A 357 1.20 18.59 5.91
N PHE A 358 0.62 17.45 5.52
CA PHE A 358 1.34 16.23 5.11
C PHE A 358 1.97 16.33 3.70
N ALA A 359 1.86 17.48 3.03
CA ALA A 359 2.44 17.71 1.71
C ALA A 359 3.92 18.10 1.78
N ALA A 360 4.79 17.27 1.22
CA ALA A 360 6.19 17.64 1.00
C ALA A 360 6.28 18.79 -0.03
N GLY A 361 6.90 19.91 0.37
CA GLY A 361 6.97 21.13 -0.45
C GLY A 361 7.66 20.95 -1.80
N ALA A 362 6.87 20.78 -2.86
CA ALA A 362 7.31 20.72 -4.24
C ALA A 362 7.16 22.09 -4.95
N ALA A 363 7.83 23.12 -4.42
CA ALA A 363 7.84 24.47 -4.98
C ALA A 363 9.20 24.79 -5.65
N GLY A 364 9.15 25.19 -6.92
CA GLY A 364 10.27 25.12 -7.86
C GLY A 364 11.54 25.91 -7.54
N ALA A 365 12.68 25.27 -7.78
CA ALA A 365 13.95 25.95 -7.99
C ALA A 365 14.07 26.43 -9.45
N ALA A 366 13.58 27.65 -9.71
CA ALA A 366 13.79 28.36 -10.97
C ALA A 366 14.71 29.57 -10.75
N MET A 367 15.58 29.82 -11.74
CA MET A 367 16.72 30.76 -11.70
C MET A 367 16.45 32.15 -11.09
N ALA A 368 17.44 32.64 -10.33
CA ALA A 368 17.73 34.06 -10.22
C ALA A 368 19.24 34.30 -10.43
N SER A 369 19.60 35.15 -11.39
CA SER A 369 20.99 35.47 -11.73
C SER A 369 21.28 36.98 -11.65
N ALA A 370 22.07 37.39 -10.66
CA ALA A 370 22.84 38.65 -10.53
C ALA A 370 23.31 38.74 -9.05
N GLY A 371 24.48 39.29 -8.69
CA GLY A 371 25.62 39.81 -9.44
C GLY A 371 26.55 40.64 -8.51
N ALA A 372 27.86 40.66 -8.80
CA ALA A 372 28.93 41.46 -8.15
C ALA A 372 29.41 41.05 -6.71
N GLY A 373 30.74 41.09 -6.50
CA GLY A 373 31.46 40.85 -5.22
C GLY A 373 31.95 42.16 -4.56
N PRO A 374 33.16 42.26 -3.94
CA PRO A 374 34.29 41.30 -3.85
C PRO A 374 34.92 41.16 -2.41
N ASP A 375 36.15 40.60 -2.35
CA ASP A 375 37.12 40.55 -1.22
C ASP A 375 36.74 39.64 -0.01
N ARG A 376 37.61 38.79 0.59
CA ARG A 376 39.07 38.89 0.87
C ARG A 376 39.61 37.56 1.51
N GLU A 377 40.90 37.24 1.28
CA GLU A 377 41.90 36.50 2.15
C GLU A 377 41.41 35.44 3.19
N THR A 378 41.96 34.23 3.35
CA THR A 378 43.39 33.77 3.28
C THR A 378 43.51 32.23 3.44
N SER A 379 44.60 31.62 2.91
CA SER A 379 45.36 30.46 3.46
C SER A 379 44.65 29.09 3.72
N THR A 380 45.25 27.90 3.52
CA THR A 380 46.63 27.45 3.19
C THR A 380 46.63 25.97 2.76
N SER A 381 47.59 25.56 1.91
CA SER A 381 48.34 24.27 1.89
C SER A 381 47.58 22.92 1.99
N THR A 382 47.86 21.84 1.24
CA THR A 382 49.12 21.40 0.60
C THR A 382 48.81 20.33 -0.47
N ALA A 383 49.58 20.28 -1.56
CA ALA A 383 49.62 19.12 -2.49
C ALA A 383 50.84 18.21 -2.17
N PRO A 384 50.98 17.03 -2.81
CA PRO A 384 51.82 17.04 -4.01
C PRO A 384 51.33 16.15 -5.17
N SER A 385 51.76 16.52 -6.37
CA SER A 385 51.47 15.88 -7.66
C SER A 385 52.62 14.96 -8.12
N PHE A 386 52.32 13.96 -8.95
CA PHE A 386 53.20 13.26 -9.92
C PHE A 386 52.29 12.38 -10.83
N THR A 387 52.40 12.26 -12.16
CA THR A 387 53.28 12.87 -13.19
C THR A 387 52.53 12.84 -14.55
N SER A 388 52.84 13.73 -15.50
CA SER A 388 52.23 13.76 -16.85
C SER A 388 53.11 13.11 -17.93
N ALA A 389 52.50 12.49 -18.95
CA ALA A 389 53.04 12.38 -20.31
C ALA A 389 51.94 12.05 -21.34
N GLU A 390 51.79 12.90 -22.36
CA GLU A 390 51.04 12.69 -23.62
C GLU A 390 52.08 12.66 -24.78
N PRO A 391 51.78 12.22 -26.03
CA PRO A 391 50.85 12.93 -26.92
C PRO A 391 49.95 12.07 -27.85
N ALA A 392 48.88 12.67 -28.37
CA ALA A 392 48.02 12.17 -29.45
C ALA A 392 48.69 12.14 -30.86
N PRO A 393 47.98 11.71 -31.94
CA PRO A 393 47.09 12.66 -32.61
C PRO A 393 45.71 12.12 -33.11
N GLU A 394 44.71 12.97 -32.91
CA GLU A 394 43.51 13.28 -33.72
C GLU A 394 42.94 12.30 -34.76
N LEU A 395 41.62 12.06 -34.63
CA LEU A 395 40.72 12.00 -35.79
C LEU A 395 39.34 12.63 -35.45
N ALA A 396 39.11 13.80 -36.05
CA ALA A 396 37.93 14.68 -36.06
C ALA A 396 36.64 14.25 -35.32
N THR A 397 36.24 15.08 -34.35
CA THR A 397 34.89 15.13 -33.78
C THR A 397 33.87 15.78 -34.74
N ALA A 398 32.82 15.06 -35.08
CA ALA A 398 31.61 15.64 -35.67
C ALA A 398 30.57 15.88 -34.56
N THR A 399 30.46 17.12 -34.09
CA THR A 399 29.50 17.49 -33.04
C THR A 399 28.08 17.50 -33.61
N VAL A 400 27.30 16.44 -33.34
CA VAL A 400 25.86 16.43 -33.60
C VAL A 400 25.12 16.82 -32.33
N THR A 401 24.41 17.95 -32.38
CA THR A 401 23.55 18.41 -31.30
C THR A 401 22.41 17.41 -31.05
N PRO A 402 22.12 17.00 -29.80
CA PRO A 402 20.95 16.16 -29.53
C PRO A 402 19.67 16.94 -29.85
N GLY A 403 18.98 16.55 -30.91
CA GLY A 403 17.64 17.03 -31.19
C GLY A 403 16.68 16.56 -30.10
N THR A 404 15.80 17.45 -29.65
CA THR A 404 14.83 17.19 -28.57
C THR A 404 13.88 16.04 -28.93
N GLN A 405 14.16 14.83 -28.46
CA GLN A 405 13.18 13.75 -28.43
C GLN A 405 12.29 13.90 -27.19
N LEU A 406 10.98 13.70 -27.38
CA LEU A 406 10.01 13.69 -26.28
C LEU A 406 10.35 12.54 -25.31
N GLY A 407 10.34 12.85 -24.02
CA GLY A 407 10.95 12.00 -23.00
C GLY A 407 10.19 10.71 -22.69
N SER A 408 10.95 9.64 -22.47
CA SER A 408 10.56 8.48 -21.68
C SER A 408 10.94 8.71 -20.21
N ASN A 409 9.97 8.63 -19.30
CA ASN A 409 10.17 8.90 -17.86
C ASN A 409 10.43 7.64 -17.03
N ALA A 410 10.73 6.50 -17.66
CA ALA A 410 11.06 5.24 -16.98
C ALA A 410 12.51 4.86 -17.27
N THR A 411 13.35 4.82 -16.24
CA THR A 411 14.76 4.41 -16.36
C THR A 411 14.83 2.89 -16.40
N VAL A 412 14.63 2.30 -17.58
CA VAL A 412 14.78 0.85 -17.79
C VAL A 412 16.23 0.45 -17.51
N PRO A 413 16.50 -0.45 -16.53
CA PRO A 413 17.86 -0.90 -16.28
C PRO A 413 18.39 -1.67 -17.50
N ALA A 414 19.61 -1.34 -17.93
CA ALA A 414 20.29 -2.01 -19.03
C ALA A 414 20.41 -3.54 -18.79
N LEU A 415 20.77 -4.29 -19.85
CA LEU A 415 21.12 -5.70 -19.69
C LEU A 415 22.31 -5.84 -18.74
N SER A 416 22.18 -6.72 -17.76
CA SER A 416 23.31 -7.18 -16.96
C SER A 416 24.29 -7.99 -17.82
N THR A 417 25.54 -8.13 -17.35
CA THR A 417 26.57 -8.93 -18.04
C THR A 417 26.13 -10.37 -18.27
N GLU A 418 25.35 -10.96 -17.35
CA GLU A 418 24.81 -12.32 -17.50
C GLU A 418 23.69 -12.37 -18.55
N GLU A 419 22.70 -11.47 -18.49
CA GLU A 419 21.63 -11.39 -19.49
C GLU A 419 22.18 -11.16 -20.90
N TYR A 420 23.19 -10.29 -21.05
CA TYR A 420 23.84 -10.02 -22.34
C TYR A 420 24.58 -11.26 -22.87
N GLN A 421 25.33 -11.96 -22.02
CA GLN A 421 26.02 -13.19 -22.41
C GLN A 421 25.01 -14.30 -22.80
N LYS A 422 23.92 -14.43 -22.05
CA LYS A 422 22.84 -15.40 -22.30
C LYS A 422 21.95 -15.02 -23.48
N LEU A 423 21.91 -13.76 -23.88
CA LEU A 423 21.32 -13.31 -25.14
C LEU A 423 22.19 -13.72 -26.34
N ILE A 424 23.52 -13.52 -26.25
CA ILE A 424 24.46 -13.91 -27.32
C ILE A 424 24.50 -15.42 -27.53
N THR A 425 24.56 -16.23 -26.46
CA THR A 425 24.59 -17.70 -26.59
C THR A 425 23.20 -18.32 -26.75
N PHE A 426 22.15 -17.52 -26.58
CA PHE A 426 20.73 -17.85 -26.59
C PHE A 426 20.33 -19.18 -25.92
N ASP A 427 20.47 -19.20 -24.59
CA ASP A 427 20.08 -20.33 -23.74
C ASP A 427 18.58 -20.26 -23.39
N ALA A 428 17.75 -20.90 -24.21
CA ALA A 428 16.29 -20.89 -24.09
C ALA A 428 15.77 -21.42 -22.72
N ARG A 429 16.46 -22.36 -22.07
CA ARG A 429 16.03 -22.87 -20.75
C ARG A 429 16.29 -21.84 -19.66
N TRP A 430 17.50 -21.28 -19.64
CA TRP A 430 17.86 -20.21 -18.72
C TRP A 430 16.91 -19.01 -18.87
N TRP A 431 16.52 -18.62 -20.09
CA TRP A 431 15.59 -17.50 -20.29
C TRP A 431 14.19 -17.76 -19.72
N ILE A 432 13.64 -18.98 -19.83
CA ILE A 432 12.35 -19.32 -19.19
C ILE A 432 12.48 -19.31 -17.67
N GLU A 433 13.48 -20.00 -17.10
CA GLU A 433 13.68 -20.10 -15.65
C GLU A 433 13.95 -18.71 -15.02
N TYR A 434 14.77 -17.90 -15.69
CA TYR A 434 15.09 -16.54 -15.28
C TYR A 434 13.87 -15.63 -15.30
N LEU A 435 13.08 -15.62 -16.39
CA LEU A 435 11.92 -14.73 -16.52
C LEU A 435 10.70 -15.23 -15.73
N ASP A 436 10.56 -16.53 -15.46
CA ASP A 436 9.54 -17.03 -14.53
C ASP A 436 9.81 -16.59 -13.08
N THR A 437 11.09 -16.56 -12.69
CA THR A 437 11.53 -16.01 -11.39
C THR A 437 11.42 -14.48 -11.35
N HIS A 438 11.77 -13.79 -12.44
CA HIS A 438 11.85 -12.33 -12.53
C HIS A 438 10.77 -11.74 -13.45
N ARG A 439 9.50 -12.09 -13.24
CA ARG A 439 8.40 -11.83 -14.19
C ARG A 439 8.29 -10.39 -14.71
N GLY A 440 8.49 -9.39 -13.84
CA GLY A 440 8.49 -7.97 -14.21
C GLY A 440 9.64 -7.56 -15.15
N ARG A 441 10.75 -8.30 -15.14
CA ARG A 441 11.91 -8.07 -16.03
C ARG A 441 11.55 -8.30 -17.50
N SER A 442 10.61 -9.20 -17.81
CA SER A 442 10.15 -9.42 -19.20
C SER A 442 9.57 -8.15 -19.84
N ILE A 443 8.79 -7.35 -19.09
CA ILE A 443 8.23 -6.08 -19.53
C ILE A 443 9.31 -4.99 -19.60
N GLN A 444 10.22 -4.93 -18.62
CA GLN A 444 11.35 -3.99 -18.66
C GLN A 444 12.22 -4.22 -19.92
N LEU A 445 12.58 -5.46 -20.21
CA LEU A 445 13.36 -5.82 -21.40
C LEU A 445 12.60 -5.51 -22.70
N ALA A 446 11.26 -5.58 -22.69
CA ALA A 446 10.43 -5.16 -23.82
C ALA A 446 10.51 -3.64 -24.08
N TYR A 447 10.73 -2.82 -23.05
CA TYR A 447 10.94 -1.37 -23.14
C TYR A 447 12.42 -0.93 -23.22
N LEU A 448 13.37 -1.85 -23.12
CA LEU A 448 14.81 -1.55 -23.27
C LEU A 448 15.09 -0.86 -24.61
N ASP A 449 15.99 0.13 -24.62
CA ASP A 449 16.51 0.73 -25.84
C ASP A 449 17.36 -0.27 -26.64
N LYS A 450 16.81 -0.72 -27.77
CA LYS A 450 17.36 -1.76 -28.63
C LYS A 450 18.35 -1.20 -29.66
N SER A 451 18.53 0.13 -29.74
CA SER A 451 19.53 0.75 -30.62
C SER A 451 20.97 0.37 -30.25
N THR A 452 21.17 -0.08 -29.01
CA THR A 452 22.45 -0.59 -28.48
C THR A 452 22.66 -2.09 -28.70
N LEU A 453 21.66 -2.82 -29.18
CA LEU A 453 21.75 -4.24 -29.49
C LEU A 453 22.20 -4.43 -30.94
N GLY A 454 23.14 -5.34 -31.16
CA GLY A 454 23.59 -5.71 -32.51
C GLY A 454 22.48 -6.37 -33.34
N ASP A 455 22.62 -6.32 -34.67
CA ASP A 455 21.62 -6.79 -35.64
C ASP A 455 21.00 -8.15 -35.28
N GLY A 456 19.68 -8.17 -35.06
CA GLY A 456 18.89 -9.36 -34.79
C GLY A 456 18.80 -9.78 -33.31
N LEU A 457 19.67 -9.26 -32.43
CA LEU A 457 19.57 -9.52 -30.98
C LEU A 457 18.32 -8.87 -30.37
N ASP A 458 17.80 -7.81 -31.00
CA ASP A 458 16.52 -7.17 -30.69
C ASP A 458 15.34 -8.16 -30.78
N LYS A 459 15.26 -8.90 -31.89
CA LYS A 459 14.20 -9.89 -32.18
C LYS A 459 14.40 -11.16 -31.34
N LEU A 460 15.66 -11.53 -31.12
CA LEU A 460 16.02 -12.68 -30.31
C LEU A 460 15.64 -12.46 -28.83
N LEU A 461 15.90 -11.25 -28.29
CA LEU A 461 15.45 -10.85 -26.95
C LEU A 461 13.93 -10.84 -26.85
N MET A 462 13.22 -10.27 -27.84
CA MET A 462 11.76 -10.32 -27.87
C MET A 462 11.20 -11.75 -27.93
N SER A 463 11.92 -12.70 -28.54
CA SER A 463 11.49 -14.10 -28.56
C SER A 463 11.52 -14.75 -27.17
N ALA A 464 12.51 -14.42 -26.33
CA ALA A 464 12.55 -14.86 -24.94
C ALA A 464 11.46 -14.22 -24.07
N ILE A 465 11.19 -12.93 -24.29
CA ILE A 465 10.10 -12.19 -23.64
C ILE A 465 8.74 -12.82 -23.99
N ILE A 466 8.48 -13.05 -25.28
CA ILE A 466 7.22 -13.64 -25.74
C ILE A 466 7.10 -15.10 -25.30
N ALA A 467 8.19 -15.88 -25.22
CA ALA A 467 8.17 -17.20 -24.60
C ALA A 467 7.66 -17.14 -23.14
N SER A 468 8.18 -16.21 -22.33
CA SER A 468 7.72 -16.01 -20.95
C SER A 468 6.23 -15.65 -20.89
N TRP A 469 5.73 -14.79 -21.78
CA TRP A 469 4.31 -14.41 -21.85
C TRP A 469 3.41 -15.55 -22.35
N VAL A 470 3.91 -16.43 -23.23
CA VAL A 470 3.21 -17.63 -23.69
C VAL A 470 3.05 -18.65 -22.58
N PHE A 471 4.04 -18.74 -21.68
CA PHE A 471 4.01 -19.57 -20.47
C PHE A 471 2.98 -19.07 -19.45
N TYR A 472 3.11 -17.80 -19.05
CA TYR A 472 2.22 -17.15 -18.09
C TYR A 472 2.13 -15.66 -18.38
N PHE A 473 0.94 -15.16 -18.70
CA PHE A 473 0.71 -13.73 -18.96
C PHE A 473 -0.03 -13.05 -17.81
N PRO A 474 0.63 -12.20 -17.00
CA PRO A 474 -0.05 -11.47 -15.93
C PRO A 474 -0.96 -10.40 -16.54
N ARG A 475 -2.25 -10.48 -16.24
CA ARG A 475 -3.31 -9.63 -16.81
C ARG A 475 -3.01 -8.12 -16.68
N ASP A 476 -2.36 -7.74 -15.59
CA ASP A 476 -2.07 -6.34 -15.24
C ASP A 476 -1.09 -5.67 -16.22
N PHE A 477 -0.32 -6.46 -16.98
CA PHE A 477 0.61 -5.95 -17.99
C PHE A 477 0.05 -5.90 -19.41
N THR A 478 -1.24 -6.20 -19.63
CA THR A 478 -1.85 -6.24 -20.99
C THR A 478 -1.58 -4.96 -21.80
N LEU A 479 -1.74 -3.79 -21.20
CA LEU A 479 -1.55 -2.50 -21.89
C LEU A 479 -0.08 -2.19 -22.17
N LEU A 480 0.82 -2.54 -21.24
CA LEU A 480 2.27 -2.34 -21.42
C LEU A 480 2.86 -3.32 -22.44
N ALA A 481 2.36 -4.56 -22.49
CA ALA A 481 2.71 -5.50 -23.56
C ALA A 481 2.17 -5.03 -24.91
N GLU A 482 0.94 -4.51 -24.98
CA GLU A 482 0.36 -4.00 -26.24
C GLU A 482 1.13 -2.79 -26.77
N ASP A 483 1.53 -1.86 -25.89
CA ASP A 483 2.34 -0.71 -26.25
C ASP A 483 3.81 -1.09 -26.57
N ALA A 484 4.42 -2.03 -25.85
CA ALA A 484 5.75 -2.56 -26.19
C ALA A 484 5.79 -3.34 -27.53
N LEU A 485 4.66 -3.95 -27.94
CA LEU A 485 4.51 -4.56 -29.26
C LEU A 485 4.19 -3.51 -30.35
N ARG A 486 3.83 -2.28 -29.99
CA ARG A 486 3.41 -1.22 -30.94
C ARG A 486 4.49 -0.82 -31.96
N PRO A 487 5.79 -0.65 -31.61
CA PRO A 487 6.83 -0.27 -32.56
C PRO A 487 7.17 -1.34 -33.59
N TRP A 488 6.79 -2.60 -33.34
CA TRP A 488 7.12 -3.73 -34.21
C TRP A 488 6.17 -3.83 -35.40
N GLU A 489 6.72 -3.98 -36.60
CA GLU A 489 5.93 -4.33 -37.78
C GLU A 489 5.40 -5.77 -37.68
N ASN A 490 4.26 -6.07 -38.32
CA ASN A 490 3.69 -7.41 -38.29
C ASN A 490 4.65 -8.48 -38.84
N ARG A 491 5.49 -8.13 -39.82
CA ARG A 491 6.53 -9.02 -40.37
C ARG A 491 7.62 -9.35 -39.34
N ASP A 492 8.00 -8.40 -38.50
CA ASP A 492 8.95 -8.65 -37.41
C ASP A 492 8.31 -9.49 -36.31
N LEU A 493 7.04 -9.24 -35.98
CA LEU A 493 6.30 -10.08 -35.02
C LEU A 493 6.14 -11.52 -35.51
N GLU A 494 5.86 -11.74 -36.80
CA GLU A 494 5.88 -13.06 -37.43
C GLU A 494 7.27 -13.72 -37.33
N HIS A 495 8.35 -12.96 -37.58
CA HIS A 495 9.72 -13.46 -37.46
C HIS A 495 10.07 -13.83 -36.01
N ILE A 496 9.76 -12.97 -35.05
CA ILE A 496 9.94 -13.23 -33.61
C ILE A 496 9.12 -14.45 -33.18
N ALA A 497 7.90 -14.61 -33.70
CA ALA A 497 7.07 -15.78 -33.41
C ALA A 497 7.71 -17.08 -33.89
N HIS A 498 8.33 -17.06 -35.07
CA HIS A 498 9.13 -18.19 -35.56
C HIS A 498 10.38 -18.44 -34.71
N LEU A 499 11.17 -17.42 -34.37
CA LEU A 499 12.32 -17.57 -33.46
C LEU A 499 11.89 -18.20 -32.13
N THR A 500 10.80 -17.70 -31.54
CA THR A 500 10.25 -18.20 -30.28
C THR A 500 9.90 -19.68 -30.39
N ALA A 501 9.19 -20.07 -31.45
CA ALA A 501 8.79 -21.46 -31.61
C ALA A 501 9.94 -22.39 -32.08
N ASP A 502 11.07 -21.88 -32.58
CA ASP A 502 12.24 -22.69 -32.95
C ASP A 502 13.11 -22.99 -31.73
N HIS A 503 13.41 -21.98 -30.93
CA HIS A 503 14.32 -22.13 -29.79
C HIS A 503 13.67 -22.80 -28.56
N PHE A 504 12.37 -22.60 -28.34
CA PHE A 504 11.71 -23.04 -27.11
C PHE A 504 10.87 -24.32 -27.25
N VAL A 505 10.78 -24.93 -28.44
CA VAL A 505 9.98 -26.17 -28.66
C VAL A 505 10.33 -27.33 -27.71
N ASN A 506 11.59 -27.41 -27.26
CA ASN A 506 12.09 -28.44 -26.32
C ASN A 506 12.18 -27.95 -24.85
N ALA A 507 11.59 -26.79 -24.55
CA ALA A 507 11.54 -26.18 -23.22
C ALA A 507 10.09 -26.02 -22.69
N PHE A 508 9.07 -26.24 -23.53
CA PHE A 508 7.66 -26.05 -23.18
C PHE A 508 6.88 -27.36 -22.95
N HIS A 509 6.02 -27.33 -21.92
CA HIS A 509 4.85 -28.21 -21.80
C HIS A 509 3.59 -27.35 -21.88
N LEU A 510 2.88 -27.42 -23.01
CA LEU A 510 1.74 -26.54 -23.35
C LEU A 510 0.47 -26.75 -22.48
N GLU A 511 0.44 -27.76 -21.63
CA GLU A 511 -0.76 -28.17 -20.86
C GLU A 511 -1.13 -27.19 -19.72
N ASN A 512 -0.24 -26.27 -19.33
CA ASN A 512 -0.42 -25.34 -18.19
C ASN A 512 -0.39 -23.85 -18.59
N CYS A 513 -0.92 -23.46 -19.75
CA CYS A 513 -0.97 -22.06 -20.19
C CYS A 513 -2.22 -21.32 -19.68
N GLU A 514 -2.16 -20.70 -18.50
CA GLU A 514 -3.19 -19.72 -18.08
C GLU A 514 -2.97 -18.37 -18.79
N ARG A 515 -4.00 -17.87 -19.49
CA ARG A 515 -3.91 -16.62 -20.28
C ARG A 515 -5.13 -15.72 -20.11
N TYR A 516 -4.87 -14.46 -19.82
CA TYR A 516 -5.85 -13.36 -19.77
C TYR A 516 -5.40 -12.17 -20.62
N ALA A 517 -4.90 -12.43 -21.84
CA ALA A 517 -4.51 -11.40 -22.81
C ALA A 517 -5.69 -11.02 -23.74
N THR A 518 -5.66 -9.81 -24.28
CA THR A 518 -6.62 -9.32 -25.29
C THR A 518 -5.90 -8.54 -26.39
N GLY A 519 -6.61 -8.19 -27.48
CA GLY A 519 -6.09 -7.28 -28.51
C GLY A 519 -4.87 -7.82 -29.24
N ARG A 520 -3.90 -6.95 -29.55
CA ARG A 520 -2.71 -7.32 -30.33
C ARG A 520 -1.82 -8.35 -29.61
N VAL A 521 -1.80 -8.32 -28.27
CA VAL A 521 -1.03 -9.27 -27.44
C VAL A 521 -1.55 -10.69 -27.65
N ALA A 522 -2.86 -10.90 -27.53
CA ALA A 522 -3.47 -12.22 -27.72
C ALA A 522 -3.13 -12.83 -29.09
N MET A 523 -3.26 -12.05 -30.17
CA MET A 523 -2.92 -12.50 -31.53
C MET A 523 -1.48 -13.04 -31.64
N VAL A 524 -0.50 -12.37 -31.00
CA VAL A 524 0.90 -12.79 -31.04
C VAL A 524 1.13 -14.04 -30.20
N LEU A 525 0.56 -14.11 -28.99
CA LEU A 525 0.69 -15.27 -28.10
C LEU A 525 0.02 -16.52 -28.69
N ASP A 526 -1.11 -16.37 -29.37
CA ASP A 526 -1.83 -17.47 -30.01
C ASP A 526 -1.09 -17.99 -31.24
N ALA A 527 -0.54 -17.10 -32.08
CA ALA A 527 0.30 -17.47 -33.21
C ALA A 527 1.56 -18.26 -32.76
N VAL A 528 2.22 -17.82 -31.68
CA VAL A 528 3.37 -18.54 -31.11
C VAL A 528 2.96 -19.88 -30.52
N ALA A 529 1.86 -19.95 -29.80
CA ALA A 529 1.37 -21.21 -29.22
C ALA A 529 1.00 -22.24 -30.30
N GLN A 530 0.39 -21.80 -31.40
CA GLN A 530 0.14 -22.65 -32.57
C GLN A 530 1.45 -23.15 -33.20
N LEU A 531 2.41 -22.25 -33.47
CA LEU A 531 3.71 -22.64 -34.05
C LEU A 531 4.50 -23.60 -33.15
N LEU A 532 4.45 -23.40 -31.82
CA LEU A 532 5.02 -24.33 -30.84
C LEU A 532 4.36 -25.70 -30.92
N ALA A 533 3.03 -25.77 -30.89
CA ALA A 533 2.30 -27.03 -30.99
C ALA A 533 2.61 -27.78 -32.30
N GLU A 534 2.60 -27.09 -33.44
CA GLU A 534 2.96 -27.65 -34.74
C GLU A 534 4.40 -28.16 -34.82
N ARG A 535 5.35 -27.51 -34.12
CA ARG A 535 6.75 -27.93 -34.09
C ARG A 535 7.00 -29.07 -33.11
N SER A 536 6.34 -29.08 -31.95
CA SER A 536 6.37 -30.20 -31.00
C SER A 536 5.84 -31.48 -31.64
N VAL A 537 4.72 -31.41 -32.38
CA VAL A 537 4.17 -32.55 -33.13
C VAL A 537 5.14 -33.02 -34.22
N ARG A 538 5.76 -32.11 -34.99
CA ARG A 538 6.78 -32.47 -36.00
C ARG A 538 8.01 -33.12 -35.36
N HIS A 539 8.49 -32.63 -34.22
CA HIS A 539 9.60 -33.25 -33.49
C HIS A 539 9.27 -34.67 -33.00
N GLN A 540 8.06 -34.89 -32.48
CA GLN A 540 7.60 -36.24 -32.10
C GLN A 540 7.48 -37.17 -33.32
N GLN A 541 6.96 -36.67 -34.46
CA GLN A 541 6.86 -37.44 -35.71
C GLN A 541 8.22 -37.75 -36.36
N HIS A 542 9.25 -36.95 -36.11
CA HIS A 542 10.63 -37.21 -36.53
C HIS A 542 11.44 -38.05 -35.51
N HIS A 543 10.87 -38.44 -34.37
CA HIS A 543 11.48 -39.37 -33.40
C HIS A 543 10.66 -40.64 -33.10
N PRO A 544 10.09 -41.37 -34.09
CA PRO A 544 9.27 -42.56 -33.85
C PRO A 544 10.08 -43.84 -33.55
N GLY A 545 11.33 -43.71 -33.07
CA GLY A 545 12.38 -44.72 -33.27
C GLY A 545 13.13 -45.27 -32.07
N TRP A 546 12.93 -44.79 -30.84
CA TRP A 546 13.83 -45.11 -29.71
C TRP A 546 13.21 -45.67 -28.41
N GLN A 547 11.88 -45.88 -28.34
CA GLN A 547 11.23 -46.42 -27.12
C GLN A 547 10.78 -47.89 -27.19
N ASN A 548 11.02 -48.62 -28.29
CA ASN A 548 10.69 -50.05 -28.42
C ASN A 548 11.94 -50.94 -28.62
N ARG A 549 12.91 -50.82 -27.72
CA ARG A 549 14.04 -51.77 -27.58
C ARG A 549 14.42 -52.04 -26.12
N GLY A 550 13.41 -52.26 -25.27
CA GLY A 550 13.59 -52.36 -23.81
C GLY A 550 12.62 -53.25 -23.05
N GLN A 551 11.76 -54.03 -23.70
CA GLN A 551 10.90 -55.05 -23.06
C GLN A 551 10.40 -56.04 -24.10
N GLY A 552 10.81 -57.32 -24.03
CA GLY A 552 10.38 -58.29 -25.04
C GLY A 552 11.19 -59.58 -25.22
N GLN A 553 11.85 -60.13 -24.18
CA GLN A 553 12.27 -61.53 -24.21
C GLN A 553 12.37 -62.14 -22.81
N GLY A 554 11.31 -62.83 -22.42
CA GLY A 554 11.25 -63.65 -21.21
C GLY A 554 10.27 -64.81 -21.41
N ARG A 555 10.77 -66.03 -21.21
CA ARG A 555 10.14 -67.35 -21.50
C ARG A 555 10.03 -67.70 -23.00
N GLY A 556 10.37 -68.91 -23.45
CA GLY A 556 11.05 -70.02 -22.75
C GLY A 556 10.69 -71.41 -23.27
N THR A 557 11.70 -72.17 -23.69
CA THR A 557 11.77 -73.63 -23.94
C THR A 557 13.27 -73.95 -24.08
N GLY A 558 13.85 -75.05 -23.62
CA GLY A 558 13.30 -76.32 -23.15
C GLY A 558 14.10 -77.44 -23.83
N LEU A 559 14.67 -78.36 -23.02
CA LEU A 559 15.75 -79.32 -23.32
C LEU A 559 17.17 -78.71 -23.32
#